data_AF-A0A2N0NKR3-F1
#
_entry.id   AF-A0A2N0NKR3-F1
#
_cell.length_a   1.000
_cell.length_b   1.000
_cell.length_c   1.000
_cell.angle_alpha   90.00
_cell.angle_beta   90.00
_cell.angle_gamma   90.00
#
_symmetry.space_group_name_H-M   'P 1'
#
loop_
_entity.id
_entity.type
_entity.pdbx_description
1 polymer ?
#
loop_
_entity_poly.entity_id
_entity_poly.type
_entity_poly.pdbx_seq_one_letter_code
_entity_poly.pdbx_strand_id
1 'polypeptide(L)'
;WIPYNKLTNINYYDKGGFSDIHKAIWSDGPIYDYEVILKTLNNSSSLNSKFLDEWKYHYNCQKKSFSKFIQFFGITQDPKNLNYIIIMSGKKSYNYWKKLY
;
A
#
# COMPACT_ATOMS: atom_id res chain seq x y z
N TRP A 1 4.39 -5.80 -8.69
CA TRP A 1 3.87 -6.84 -7.79
C TRP A 1 4.94 -7.15 -6.77
N ILE A 2 4.60 -7.23 -5.49
CA ILE A 2 5.53 -7.56 -4.41
C ILE A 2 5.02 -8.84 -3.72
N PRO A 3 5.82 -9.89 -3.61
CA PRO A 3 5.41 -11.11 -2.90
C PRO A 3 5.08 -10.82 -1.42
N TYR A 4 3.94 -11.30 -0.93
CA TYR A 4 3.47 -11.03 0.44
C TYR A 4 4.48 -11.50 1.50
N ASN A 5 5.16 -12.61 1.26
CA ASN A 5 6.18 -13.18 2.14
C ASN A 5 7.45 -12.33 2.31
N LYS A 6 7.60 -11.24 1.54
CA LYS A 6 8.66 -10.24 1.74
C LYS A 6 8.31 -9.19 2.81
N LEU A 7 7.09 -9.22 3.32
CA LEU A 7 6.59 -8.33 4.36
C LEU A 7 6.61 -9.06 5.70
N THR A 8 7.20 -8.44 6.71
CA THR A 8 7.35 -9.01 8.06
C THR A 8 6.88 -8.02 9.12
N ASN A 9 6.68 -8.50 10.35
CA ASN A 9 6.24 -7.69 11.48
C ASN A 9 4.99 -6.84 11.16
N ILE A 10 4.00 -7.49 10.54
CA ILE A 10 2.77 -6.84 10.10
C ILE A 10 1.90 -6.58 11.33
N ASN A 11 1.73 -5.31 11.68
CA ASN A 11 0.97 -4.88 12.84
C ASN A 11 -0.16 -3.94 12.41
N TYR A 12 -1.35 -4.14 12.97
CA TYR A 12 -2.46 -3.22 12.77
C TYR A 12 -2.07 -1.82 13.25
N TYR A 13 -2.42 -0.81 12.46
CA TYR A 13 -2.12 0.58 12.76
C TYR A 13 -3.40 1.41 12.93
N ASP A 14 -4.30 1.36 11.95
CA ASP A 14 -5.53 2.15 11.98
C ASP A 14 -6.58 1.63 10.98
N LYS A 15 -7.81 2.12 11.08
CA LYS A 15 -8.90 1.84 10.14
C LYS A 15 -9.24 3.10 9.35
N GLY A 16 -9.05 3.03 8.03
CA GLY A 16 -9.59 4.02 7.12
C GLY A 16 -11.05 3.73 6.76
N GLY A 17 -11.72 4.67 6.09
CA GLY A 17 -13.15 4.54 5.75
C GLY A 17 -13.52 3.24 5.00
N PHE A 18 -12.66 2.78 4.08
CA PHE A 18 -12.89 1.57 3.27
C PHE A 18 -11.72 0.58 3.31
N SER A 19 -10.80 0.72 4.27
CA SER A 19 -9.54 -0.03 4.25
C SER A 19 -8.93 -0.14 5.63
N ASP A 20 -8.32 -1.27 5.94
CA ASP A 20 -7.49 -1.40 7.13
C ASP A 20 -6.04 -1.03 6.82
N ILE A 21 -5.40 -0.33 7.74
CA ILE A 21 -4.04 0.17 7.63
C ILE A 21 -3.17 -0.62 8.60
N HIS A 22 -2.11 -1.20 8.07
CA HIS A 22 -1.10 -1.92 8.83
C HIS A 22 0.27 -1.30 8.58
N LYS A 23 1.17 -1.47 9.55
CA LYS A 23 2.60 -1.24 9.39
C LYS A 23 3.30 -2.55 9.17
N ALA A 24 4.33 -2.56 8.34
CA ALA A 24 5.16 -3.73 8.12
C ALA A 24 6.61 -3.33 7.86
N ILE A 25 7.50 -4.29 8.00
CA ILE A 25 8.91 -4.18 7.61
C ILE A 25 9.09 -4.88 6.26
N TRP A 26 9.63 -4.16 5.29
CA TRP A 26 10.04 -4.71 3.99
C TRP A 26 11.57 -4.72 3.89
N SER A 27 12.19 -5.86 4.19
CA SER A 27 13.66 -6.02 4.26
C SER A 27 14.37 -5.78 2.93
N ASP A 28 13.70 -6.13 1.82
CA ASP A 28 14.22 -6.00 0.46
C ASP A 28 13.73 -4.72 -0.22
N GLY A 29 13.13 -3.82 0.57
CA GLY A 29 12.63 -2.53 0.10
C GLY A 29 13.74 -1.55 -0.25
N PRO A 30 13.39 -0.37 -0.80
CA PRO A 30 14.37 0.67 -1.08
C PRO A 30 15.12 1.09 0.21
N ILE A 31 16.45 1.22 0.09
CA ILE A 31 17.46 1.35 1.17
C ILE A 31 17.12 2.37 2.27
N TYR A 32 16.26 3.35 1.98
CA TYR A 32 15.98 4.49 2.86
C TYR A 32 14.74 4.32 3.76
N ASP A 33 13.90 3.31 3.54
CA ASP A 33 12.67 3.06 4.32
C ASP A 33 12.40 1.56 4.48
N TYR A 34 12.72 1.02 5.65
CA TYR A 34 12.35 -0.34 6.05
C TYR A 34 10.90 -0.45 6.49
N GLU A 35 10.34 0.62 7.08
CA GLU A 35 8.94 0.67 7.51
C GLU A 35 8.04 1.12 6.35
N VAL A 36 7.08 0.25 6.01
CA VAL A 36 6.07 0.51 4.99
C VAL A 36 4.68 0.50 5.60
N ILE A 37 3.77 1.21 4.95
CA ILE A 37 2.35 1.16 5.25
C ILE A 37 1.69 0.23 4.24
N LEU A 38 0.88 -0.68 4.76
CA LEU A 38 0.05 -1.60 4.02
C LEU A 38 -1.40 -1.14 4.14
N LYS A 39 -2.01 -0.79 3.01
CA LYS A 39 -3.43 -0.44 2.95
C LYS A 39 -4.20 -1.59 2.31
N THR A 40 -4.92 -2.35 3.12
CA THR A 40 -5.75 -3.46 2.66
C THR A 40 -7.06 -2.92 2.13
N LEU A 41 -7.40 -3.24 0.89
CA LEU A 41 -8.67 -2.87 0.29
C LEU A 41 -9.68 -3.95 0.67
N ASN A 42 -10.57 -3.65 1.61
CA ASN A 42 -11.49 -4.64 2.13
C ASN A 42 -12.52 -5.02 1.05
N ASN A 43 -12.93 -6.30 1.02
CA ASN A 43 -13.82 -6.88 0.01
C ASN A 43 -13.29 -6.75 -1.43
N SER A 44 -11.97 -6.71 -1.60
CA SER A 44 -11.36 -6.60 -2.93
C SER A 44 -11.08 -7.95 -3.59
N SER A 45 -11.35 -9.06 -2.89
CA SER A 45 -11.17 -10.42 -3.39
C SER A 45 -11.95 -10.74 -4.66
N SER A 46 -13.07 -10.03 -4.92
CA SER A 46 -13.88 -10.16 -6.13
C SER A 46 -13.59 -9.10 -7.20
N LEU A 47 -12.64 -8.19 -6.98
CA LEU A 47 -12.34 -7.13 -7.94
C LEU A 47 -11.68 -7.71 -9.20
N ASN A 48 -12.21 -7.30 -10.34
CA ASN A 48 -11.76 -7.75 -11.66
C ASN A 48 -10.44 -7.06 -12.08
N SER A 49 -9.74 -7.63 -13.06
CA SER A 49 -8.51 -7.10 -13.67
C SER A 49 -8.59 -5.62 -14.08
N LYS A 50 -9.78 -5.13 -14.48
CA LYS A 50 -10.02 -3.71 -14.78
C LYS A 50 -9.65 -2.78 -13.63
N PHE A 51 -9.91 -3.18 -12.39
CA PHE A 51 -9.52 -2.40 -11.21
C PHE A 51 -7.99 -2.29 -11.09
N LEU A 52 -7.27 -3.39 -11.34
CA LEU A 52 -5.80 -3.37 -11.35
C LEU A 52 -5.27 -2.47 -12.47
N ASP A 53 -5.95 -2.40 -13.60
CA ASP A 53 -5.55 -1.54 -14.72
C ASP A 53 -5.77 -0.05 -14.41
N GLU A 54 -6.85 0.31 -13.73
CA GLU A 54 -7.05 1.67 -13.18
C GLU A 54 -5.95 2.04 -12.20
N TRP A 55 -5.59 1.14 -11.28
CA TRP A 55 -4.50 1.38 -10.32
C TRP A 55 -3.12 1.49 -10.98
N LYS A 56 -2.84 0.68 -12.01
CA LYS A 56 -1.61 0.84 -12.82
C LYS A 56 -1.58 2.20 -13.50
N TYR A 57 -2.72 2.66 -14.03
CA TYR A 57 -2.82 3.98 -14.65
C TYR A 57 -2.53 5.09 -13.64
N HIS A 58 -3.19 5.07 -12.47
CA HIS A 58 -2.93 6.02 -11.38
C HIS A 58 -1.47 6.01 -10.92
N TYR A 59 -0.88 4.83 -10.76
CA TYR A 59 0.54 4.68 -10.39
C TYR A 59 1.46 5.31 -11.44
N ASN A 60 1.22 5.06 -12.72
CA ASN A 60 2.01 5.63 -13.82
C ASN A 60 1.90 7.16 -13.91
N CYS A 61 0.71 7.71 -13.67
CA CYS A 61 0.50 9.16 -13.60
C CYS A 61 1.28 9.77 -12.44
N GLN A 62 1.26 9.15 -11.26
CA GLN A 62 2.05 9.63 -10.12
C GLN A 62 3.54 9.54 -10.37
N LYS A 63 4.05 8.46 -10.98
CA LYS A 63 5.47 8.32 -11.31
C LYS A 63 5.97 9.45 -12.22
N LYS A 64 5.11 9.97 -13.10
CA LYS A 64 5.42 11.09 -14.01
C LYS A 64 5.33 12.47 -13.33
N SER A 65 4.62 12.57 -12.21
CA SER A 65 4.48 13.79 -11.44
C SER A 65 5.40 13.75 -10.22
N PHE A 66 6.54 14.43 -10.29
CA PHE A 66 7.54 14.58 -9.20
C PHE A 66 7.01 15.31 -7.95
N SER A 67 5.70 15.43 -7.78
CA SER A 67 5.10 16.12 -6.64
C SER A 67 5.16 15.23 -5.38
N LYS A 68 5.13 15.91 -4.23
CA LYS A 68 5.31 15.45 -2.83
C LYS A 68 4.34 14.37 -2.33
N PHE A 69 3.72 13.60 -3.22
CA PHE A 69 2.74 12.56 -2.92
C PHE A 69 3.37 11.36 -2.22
N ILE A 70 2.52 10.62 -1.52
CA ILE A 70 2.85 9.36 -0.85
C ILE A 70 3.56 8.45 -1.87
N GLN A 71 4.73 7.93 -1.52
CA GLN A 71 5.49 7.08 -2.44
C GLN A 71 4.86 5.69 -2.46
N PHE A 72 4.29 5.31 -3.59
CA PHE A 72 3.77 3.98 -3.83
C PHE A 72 4.91 3.05 -4.26
N PHE A 73 5.05 1.92 -3.58
CA PHE A 73 6.04 0.91 -3.92
C PHE A 73 5.44 -0.20 -4.79
N GLY A 74 4.17 -0.55 -4.56
CA GLY A 74 3.47 -1.53 -5.39
C GLY A 74 2.25 -2.11 -4.71
N ILE A 75 1.83 -3.26 -5.23
CA ILE A 75 0.70 -4.04 -4.73
C ILE A 75 1.14 -5.47 -4.39
N THR A 76 0.49 -6.04 -3.38
CA THR A 76 0.53 -7.45 -3.02
C THR A 76 -0.90 -7.95 -2.79
N GLN A 77 -1.06 -9.22 -2.46
CA GLN A 77 -2.33 -9.83 -2.14
C GLN A 77 -2.18 -10.66 -0.87
N ASP A 78 -3.14 -10.50 0.04
CA ASP A 78 -3.20 -11.29 1.26
C ASP A 78 -3.48 -12.77 0.90
N PRO A 79 -2.63 -13.72 1.31
CA PRO A 79 -2.82 -15.13 0.97
C PRO A 79 -4.05 -15.76 1.65
N LYS A 80 -4.62 -15.15 2.70
CA LYS A 80 -5.75 -15.70 3.47
C LYS A 80 -7.09 -15.26 2.93
N ASN A 81 -7.26 -13.96 2.71
CA ASN A 81 -8.55 -13.37 2.32
C ASN A 81 -8.56 -12.89 0.85
N LEU A 82 -7.43 -13.01 0.14
CA LEU A 82 -7.25 -12.62 -1.26
C LEU A 82 -7.49 -11.13 -1.54
N ASN A 83 -7.57 -10.30 -0.49
CA ASN A 83 -7.68 -8.86 -0.67
C ASN A 83 -6.36 -8.29 -1.18
N TYR A 84 -6.47 -7.32 -2.08
CA TYR A 84 -5.34 -6.54 -2.55
C TYR A 84 -4.86 -5.59 -1.45
N ILE A 85 -3.54 -5.49 -1.34
CA ILE A 85 -2.86 -4.63 -0.39
C ILE A 85 -1.94 -3.70 -1.17
N ILE A 86 -2.06 -2.40 -0.90
CA ILE A 86 -1.19 -1.37 -1.47
C ILE A 86 -0.04 -1.10 -0.49
N ILE A 87 1.18 -1.07 -1.01
CA ILE A 87 2.41 -0.86 -0.24
C ILE A 87 2.94 0.55 -0.51
N MET A 88 3.12 1.35 0.54
CA MET A 88 3.53 2.75 0.45
C MET A 88 4.54 3.15 1.53
N SER A 89 5.26 4.26 1.34
CA SER A 89 6.29 4.70 2.30
C SER A 89 5.72 5.13 3.66
N GLY A 90 6.29 4.62 4.75
CA GLY A 90 5.81 4.91 6.10
C GLY A 90 5.95 6.37 6.52
N LYS A 91 7.11 6.97 6.27
CA LYS A 91 7.46 8.33 6.75
C LYS A 91 6.56 9.45 6.20
N LYS A 92 6.16 9.37 4.92
CA LYS A 92 5.28 10.39 4.29
C LYS A 92 3.79 10.08 4.49
N SER A 93 3.43 8.80 4.56
CA SER A 93 2.05 8.37 4.83
C SER A 93 1.62 8.70 6.25
N TYR A 94 2.51 8.74 7.24
CA TYR A 94 2.07 9.14 8.59
C TYR A 94 1.50 10.58 8.66
N ASN A 95 2.15 11.55 8.01
CA ASN A 95 1.78 12.97 8.12
C ASN A 95 0.62 13.41 7.22
N TYR A 96 0.36 12.70 6.12
CA TYR A 96 -0.71 13.07 5.18
C TYR A 96 -2.10 12.66 5.69
N TRP A 97 -2.19 11.55 6.42
CA TRP A 97 -3.47 11.00 6.87
C TRP A 97 -3.98 11.64 8.15
N LYS A 98 -3.10 12.19 8.99
CA LYS A 98 -3.47 13.06 10.14
C LYS A 98 -4.15 14.39 9.73
N LYS A 99 -4.09 14.76 8.44
CA LYS A 99 -4.64 16.01 7.90
C LYS A 99 -5.92 15.81 7.08
N LEU A 100 -6.31 14.56 6.80
CA LEU A 100 -7.47 14.24 5.97
C LEU A 100 -8.67 13.72 6.77
N TYR A 101 -8.55 13.64 8.10
CA TYR A 101 -9.64 13.39 9.04
C TYR A 101 -9.43 14.25 10.30
#